data_AF-A0A260ZK95-F1
#
_entry.id   AF-A0A260ZK95-F1
#
_cell.length_a   1.000
_cell.length_b   1.000
_cell.length_c   1.000
_cell.angle_alpha   90.00
_cell.angle_beta   90.00
_cell.angle_gamma   90.00
#
_symmetry.space_group_name_H-M   'P 1'
#
loop_
_entity.id
_entity.type
_entity.pdbx_description
1 polymer ?
#
loop_
_entity_poly.entity_id
_entity_poly.type
_entity_poly.pdbx_seq_one_letter_code
_entity_poly.pdbx_strand_id
1 'polypeptide(L)'
;MRILNFPILVYENILKHLQPSELLLLSFCSLRTRALVSRMRHTPTHSIFVLVRPEEMNYALVNEPEKEEIVITWNWENEKMGGVRTERIKSKYIDLECRITFKKNSNTPVLWCSFENQSSRKRFATVLHSHMCEVFHVKPEMQFKLSLDYMNELPYTNTVRDVTLLDTTVNSQVVDEFFDKFHVTRALFSKSYKRNNPLKDSCKFHQINNLFIDCSSWIDGSYLLKFDCQNLVAIVPSVRENSLIKFVNQWLEGKYTKLRTMAVLLDTDVDAPIVLNQFSLAPWNAEEDKINYDLPVHDYCKRLFKELNDMDRSGVLRRQSDGLRAVMRGKLGQFLFHVLDN
;
A
#
# COMPACT_ATOMS: atom_id res chain seq x y z
N MET A 1 25.36 -30.08 0.81
CA MET A 1 25.94 -28.72 0.81
C MET A 1 27.09 -28.66 1.80
N ARG A 2 28.28 -28.20 1.40
CA ARG A 2 29.49 -28.14 2.26
C ARG A 2 29.33 -27.21 3.46
N ILE A 3 28.51 -26.16 3.37
CA ILE A 3 28.27 -25.21 4.48
C ILE A 3 27.69 -25.89 5.73
N LEU A 4 26.96 -27.00 5.55
CA LEU A 4 26.35 -27.77 6.65
C LEU A 4 27.36 -28.63 7.40
N ASN A 5 28.60 -28.71 6.92
CA ASN A 5 29.69 -29.44 7.56
C ASN A 5 30.48 -28.56 8.54
N PHE A 6 30.25 -27.24 8.55
CA PHE A 6 30.88 -26.35 9.52
C PHE A 6 30.28 -26.53 10.92
N PRO A 7 31.05 -26.23 11.99
CA PRO A 7 30.53 -26.11 13.34
C PRO A 7 29.41 -25.07 13.44
N ILE A 8 28.54 -25.23 14.45
CA ILE A 8 27.32 -24.40 14.62
C ILE A 8 27.59 -22.89 14.59
N LEU A 9 28.59 -22.45 15.35
CA LEU A 9 28.95 -21.05 15.45
C LEU A 9 29.44 -20.46 14.12
N VAL A 10 30.11 -21.29 13.30
CA VAL A 10 30.68 -20.84 12.03
C VAL A 10 29.58 -20.60 11.01
N TYR A 11 28.66 -21.55 10.83
CA TYR A 11 27.57 -21.32 9.88
C TYR A 11 26.58 -20.26 10.40
N GLU A 12 26.30 -20.17 11.71
CA GLU A 12 25.47 -19.09 12.26
C GLU A 12 26.05 -17.70 11.96
N ASN A 13 27.38 -17.56 12.04
CA ASN A 13 28.04 -16.32 11.70
C ASN A 13 27.95 -16.01 10.20
N ILE A 14 28.10 -17.01 9.33
CA ILE A 14 27.92 -16.83 7.88
C ILE A 14 26.50 -16.37 7.56
N LEU A 15 25.49 -17.03 8.14
CA LEU A 15 24.08 -16.73 7.86
C LEU A 15 23.70 -15.28 8.21
N LYS A 16 24.27 -14.70 9.27
CA LYS A 16 24.03 -13.30 9.67
C LYS A 16 24.51 -12.27 8.65
N HIS A 17 25.42 -12.65 7.75
CA HIS A 17 25.96 -11.76 6.72
C HIS A 17 25.27 -11.92 5.37
N LEU A 18 24.33 -12.87 5.25
CA LEU A 18 23.57 -13.07 4.02
C LEU A 18 22.38 -12.12 3.94
N GLN A 19 22.10 -11.63 2.73
CA GLN A 19 20.92 -10.82 2.44
C GLN A 19 19.63 -11.67 2.48
N PRO A 20 18.45 -11.04 2.65
CA PRO A 20 17.17 -11.77 2.67
C PRO A 20 16.97 -12.67 1.44
N SER A 21 17.39 -12.21 0.26
CA SER A 21 17.30 -12.96 -1.00
C SER A 21 18.19 -14.21 -1.02
N GLU A 22 19.40 -14.12 -0.47
CA GLU A 22 20.35 -15.22 -0.37
C GLU A 22 19.87 -16.27 0.64
N LEU A 23 19.34 -15.80 1.78
CA LEU A 23 18.69 -16.65 2.77
C LEU A 23 17.48 -17.37 2.19
N LEU A 24 16.71 -16.72 1.32
CA LEU A 24 15.55 -17.33 0.68
C LEU A 24 15.98 -18.47 -0.24
N LEU A 25 16.96 -18.23 -1.12
CA LEU A 25 17.50 -19.30 -1.98
C LEU A 25 18.08 -20.46 -1.15
N LEU A 26 18.81 -20.14 -0.09
CA LEU A 26 19.36 -21.15 0.82
C LEU A 26 18.27 -22.00 1.47
N SER A 27 17.13 -21.39 1.82
CA SER A 27 15.98 -22.08 2.41
C SER A 27 15.35 -23.11 1.45
N PHE A 28 15.56 -22.98 0.14
CA PHE A 28 15.09 -23.94 -0.86
C PHE A 28 16.04 -25.12 -1.10
N CYS A 29 17.29 -25.06 -0.61
CA CYS A 29 18.27 -26.10 -0.92
C CYS A 29 18.02 -27.44 -0.20
N SER A 30 17.45 -27.43 1.02
CA SER A 30 17.17 -28.63 1.81
C SER A 30 16.27 -28.33 3.02
N LEU A 31 15.65 -29.36 3.61
CA LEU A 31 14.93 -29.22 4.88
C LEU A 31 15.83 -28.71 6.02
N ARG A 32 17.11 -29.11 6.02
CA ARG A 32 18.07 -28.68 7.04
C ARG A 32 18.40 -27.19 6.91
N THR A 33 18.67 -26.71 5.69
CA THR A 33 18.93 -25.28 5.46
C THR A 33 17.68 -24.44 5.71
N ARG A 34 16.48 -24.92 5.35
CA ARG A 34 15.21 -24.28 5.75
C ARG A 34 15.08 -24.12 7.26
N ALA A 35 15.31 -25.19 8.02
CA ALA A 35 15.24 -25.15 9.48
C ALA A 35 16.28 -24.20 10.08
N LEU A 36 17.48 -24.10 9.48
CA LEU A 36 18.50 -23.14 9.90
C LEU A 36 18.04 -21.70 9.68
N VAL A 37 17.55 -21.36 8.48
CA VAL A 37 17.06 -20.01 8.18
C VAL A 37 15.87 -19.67 9.09
N SER A 38 14.92 -20.59 9.28
CA SER A 38 13.74 -20.37 10.14
C SER A 38 14.07 -20.08 11.61
N ARG A 39 15.20 -20.61 12.12
CA ARG A 39 15.67 -20.35 13.50
C ARG A 39 16.37 -19.01 13.67
N MET A 40 16.73 -18.35 12.58
CA MET A 40 17.34 -17.03 12.65
C MET A 40 16.33 -16.02 13.18
N ARG A 41 16.84 -15.01 13.91
CA ARG A 41 16.03 -13.85 14.27
C ARG A 41 15.86 -12.98 13.03
N HIS A 42 14.74 -13.15 12.35
CA HIS A 42 14.28 -12.22 11.34
C HIS A 42 13.54 -11.09 12.04
N THR A 43 13.73 -9.85 11.58
CA THR A 43 12.82 -8.77 11.96
C THR A 43 11.46 -9.12 11.37
N PRO A 44 10.38 -9.21 12.17
CA PRO A 44 9.07 -9.47 11.60
C PRO A 44 8.66 -8.29 10.71
N THR A 45 8.68 -8.50 9.40
CA THR A 45 8.26 -7.50 8.41
C THR A 45 6.92 -7.90 7.81
N HIS A 46 6.27 -6.94 7.16
CA HIS A 46 5.22 -7.27 6.21
C HIS A 46 5.84 -7.66 4.86
N SER A 47 5.00 -8.14 3.95
CA SER A 47 5.39 -8.41 2.58
C SER A 47 4.40 -7.86 1.58
N ILE A 48 4.89 -7.60 0.38
CA ILE A 48 4.10 -7.10 -0.73
C ILE A 48 4.40 -7.87 -2.01
N PHE A 49 3.35 -8.20 -2.75
CA PHE A 49 3.48 -8.62 -4.14
C PHE A 49 3.46 -7.39 -5.03
N VAL A 50 4.47 -7.25 -5.90
CA VAL A 50 4.58 -6.12 -6.82
C VAL A 50 4.46 -6.62 -8.26
N LEU A 51 3.41 -6.19 -8.94
CA LEU A 51 3.03 -6.57 -10.30
C LEU A 51 3.02 -5.32 -11.20
N VAL A 52 4.18 -5.00 -11.78
CA VAL A 52 4.33 -3.83 -12.68
C VAL A 52 4.26 -4.22 -14.15
N ARG A 53 4.50 -5.49 -14.47
CA ARG A 53 4.57 -6.01 -15.83
C ARG A 53 3.71 -7.28 -15.95
N PRO A 54 3.18 -7.59 -17.13
CA PRO A 54 2.27 -8.72 -17.32
C PRO A 54 2.93 -10.09 -17.11
N GLU A 55 4.26 -10.15 -17.23
CA GLU A 55 5.02 -11.41 -17.23
C GLU A 55 5.98 -11.53 -16.04
N GLU A 56 5.92 -10.58 -15.11
CA GLU A 56 6.82 -10.52 -13.96
C GLU A 56 6.04 -10.27 -12.68
N MET A 57 6.31 -11.07 -11.66
CA MET A 57 5.88 -10.81 -10.30
C MET A 57 7.07 -10.77 -9.36
N ASN A 58 7.03 -9.81 -8.45
CA ASN A 58 8.04 -9.61 -7.44
C ASN A 58 7.43 -9.86 -6.06
N TYR A 59 8.23 -10.43 -5.16
CA TYR A 59 7.92 -10.51 -3.75
C TYR A 59 8.95 -9.69 -2.98
N ALA A 60 8.46 -8.79 -2.14
CA ALA A 60 9.28 -7.87 -1.40
C ALA A 60 8.91 -7.84 0.09
N LEU A 61 9.89 -7.52 0.92
CA LEU A 61 9.68 -7.24 2.35
C LEU A 61 9.43 -5.74 2.52
N VAL A 62 8.53 -5.39 3.44
CA VAL A 62 8.11 -4.02 3.69
C VAL A 62 8.39 -3.66 5.14
N ASN A 63 9.26 -2.67 5.34
CA ASN A 63 9.57 -2.10 6.65
C ASN A 63 8.82 -0.79 6.90
N GLU A 64 8.65 0.02 5.86
CA GLU A 64 7.84 1.24 5.87
C GLU A 64 6.99 1.27 4.58
N PRO A 65 5.81 1.92 4.58
CA PRO A 65 5.02 2.07 3.36
C PRO A 65 5.84 2.67 2.22
N GLU A 66 5.65 2.13 1.02
CA GLU A 66 6.35 2.52 -0.21
C GLU A 66 7.89 2.32 -0.21
N LYS A 67 8.43 1.70 0.84
CA LYS A 67 9.83 1.27 0.92
C LYS A 67 9.88 -0.25 1.00
N GLU A 68 9.75 -0.87 -0.17
CA GLU A 68 9.87 -2.31 -0.33
C GLU A 68 11.27 -2.75 -0.80
N GLU A 69 11.77 -3.85 -0.25
CA GLU A 69 13.01 -4.52 -0.68
C GLU A 69 12.65 -5.80 -1.43
N ILE A 70 12.91 -5.84 -2.75
CA ILE A 70 12.61 -7.02 -3.58
C ILE A 70 13.56 -8.17 -3.23
N VAL A 71 12.98 -9.24 -2.69
CA VAL A 71 13.72 -10.45 -2.28
C VAL A 71 13.80 -11.45 -3.42
N ILE A 72 12.74 -11.57 -4.22
CA ILE A 72 12.72 -12.49 -5.36
C ILE A 72 11.79 -11.99 -6.45
N THR A 73 12.21 -12.20 -7.69
CA THR A 73 11.41 -11.99 -8.89
C THR A 73 11.19 -13.33 -9.56
N TRP A 74 10.00 -13.57 -10.11
CA TRP A 74 9.79 -14.64 -11.07
C TRP A 74 9.10 -14.13 -12.32
N ASN A 75 9.52 -14.71 -13.45
CA ASN A 75 9.08 -14.34 -14.77
C ASN A 75 8.67 -15.59 -15.55
N TRP A 76 7.67 -15.45 -16.41
CA TRP A 76 7.09 -16.55 -17.20
C TRP A 76 7.05 -16.27 -18.71
N GLU A 77 7.90 -15.37 -19.18
CA GLU A 77 8.19 -15.14 -20.58
C GLU A 77 9.00 -16.32 -21.14
N ASN A 78 8.35 -17.14 -21.98
CA ASN A 78 8.89 -18.42 -22.44
C ASN A 78 10.19 -18.28 -23.27
N GLU A 79 10.39 -17.15 -23.96
CA GLU A 79 11.50 -16.97 -24.91
C GLU A 79 12.90 -16.98 -24.25
N LYS A 80 12.99 -16.73 -22.94
CA LYS A 80 14.28 -16.60 -22.23
C LYS A 80 14.78 -17.91 -21.58
N MET A 81 14.02 -19.01 -21.71
CA MET A 81 14.42 -20.31 -21.15
C MET A 81 15.53 -20.99 -21.97
N GLY A 82 15.45 -20.98 -23.31
CA GLY A 82 16.50 -21.51 -24.21
C GLY A 82 17.00 -22.93 -23.87
N GLY A 83 18.16 -23.34 -24.41
CA GLY A 83 18.81 -24.63 -24.11
C GLY A 83 19.68 -24.62 -22.84
N VAL A 84 19.38 -23.74 -21.88
CA VAL A 84 20.23 -23.51 -20.70
C VAL A 84 19.84 -24.44 -19.56
N ARG A 85 20.82 -24.82 -18.73
CA ARG A 85 20.63 -25.63 -17.54
C ARG A 85 19.58 -25.01 -16.59
N THR A 86 18.55 -25.78 -16.30
CA THR A 86 17.53 -25.49 -15.30
C THR A 86 17.95 -26.04 -13.93
N GLU A 87 17.40 -25.43 -12.88
CA GLU A 87 17.52 -25.88 -11.50
C GLU A 87 16.12 -26.18 -10.95
N ARG A 88 16.00 -27.14 -10.03
CA ARG A 88 14.71 -27.54 -9.47
C ARG A 88 14.57 -27.05 -8.03
N ILE A 89 13.69 -26.10 -7.81
CA ILE A 89 13.34 -25.57 -6.48
C ILE A 89 12.31 -26.50 -5.85
N LYS A 90 12.67 -27.13 -4.72
CA LYS A 90 11.78 -28.00 -3.95
C LYS A 90 11.57 -27.49 -2.53
N SER A 91 10.32 -27.24 -2.16
CA SER A 91 9.87 -27.01 -0.78
C SER A 91 8.59 -27.82 -0.53
N LYS A 92 8.03 -27.75 0.69
CA LYS A 92 6.89 -28.57 1.13
C LYS A 92 5.71 -28.57 0.14
N TYR A 93 5.50 -27.44 -0.55
CA TYR A 93 4.45 -27.28 -1.56
C TYR A 93 4.95 -26.61 -2.85
N ILE A 94 6.26 -26.49 -3.03
CA ILE A 94 6.89 -25.92 -4.24
C ILE A 94 7.65 -27.06 -4.91
N ASP A 95 7.34 -27.34 -6.16
CA ASP A 95 8.17 -28.16 -7.03
C ASP A 95 8.22 -27.46 -8.38
N LEU A 96 9.27 -26.67 -8.59
CA LEU A 96 9.39 -25.77 -9.72
C LEU A 96 10.73 -25.96 -10.39
N GLU A 97 10.69 -26.30 -11.67
CA GLU A 97 11.85 -26.24 -12.53
C GLU A 97 11.96 -24.83 -13.09
N CYS A 98 13.12 -24.20 -12.86
CA CYS A 98 13.36 -22.82 -13.26
C CYS A 98 14.84 -22.58 -13.55
N ARG A 99 15.13 -21.61 -14.40
CA ARG A 99 16.48 -21.06 -14.51
C ARG A 99 16.62 -19.92 -13.51
N ILE A 100 17.70 -19.92 -12.73
CA ILE A 100 17.99 -18.85 -11.76
C ILE A 100 19.05 -17.91 -12.34
N THR A 101 18.75 -16.62 -12.33
CA THR A 101 19.71 -15.56 -12.68
C THR A 101 19.65 -14.45 -11.63
N PHE A 102 20.53 -13.46 -11.71
CA PHE A 102 20.60 -12.36 -10.75
C PHE A 102 20.56 -11.01 -11.47
N LYS A 103 19.76 -10.07 -10.97
CA LYS A 103 19.75 -8.68 -11.45
C LYS A 103 21.12 -8.05 -11.14
N LYS A 104 21.80 -7.51 -12.15
CA LYS A 104 23.19 -6.99 -12.05
C LYS A 104 23.40 -5.99 -10.90
N ASN A 105 22.43 -5.12 -10.64
CA ASN A 105 22.60 -4.00 -9.71
C ASN A 105 22.15 -4.30 -8.28
N SER A 106 21.17 -5.20 -8.10
CA SER A 106 20.58 -5.48 -6.80
C SER A 106 20.93 -6.86 -6.26
N ASN A 107 21.59 -7.70 -7.06
CA ASN A 107 21.79 -9.12 -6.78
C ASN A 107 20.47 -9.87 -6.45
N THR A 108 19.32 -9.34 -6.88
CA THR A 108 18.02 -9.97 -6.66
C THR A 108 17.90 -11.19 -7.56
N PRO A 109 17.55 -12.37 -7.02
CA PRO A 109 17.32 -13.56 -7.81
C PRO A 109 16.07 -13.41 -8.69
N VAL A 110 16.22 -13.79 -9.94
CA VAL A 110 15.16 -13.89 -10.94
C VAL A 110 14.99 -15.35 -11.32
N LEU A 111 13.81 -15.89 -11.04
CA LEU A 111 13.40 -17.23 -11.46
C LEU A 111 12.70 -17.13 -12.81
N TRP A 112 13.26 -17.78 -13.81
CA TRP A 112 12.62 -17.98 -15.11
C TRP A 112 11.91 -19.31 -15.08
N CYS A 113 10.58 -19.28 -15.09
CA CYS A 113 9.75 -20.43 -14.74
C CYS A 113 8.82 -20.79 -15.90
N SER A 114 8.77 -22.06 -16.28
CA SER A 114 7.76 -22.57 -17.20
C SER A 114 6.48 -22.91 -16.43
N PHE A 115 5.55 -21.95 -16.35
CA PHE A 115 4.22 -22.21 -15.81
C PHE A 115 3.26 -22.66 -16.91
N GLU A 116 2.55 -23.77 -16.68
CA GLU A 116 1.57 -24.31 -17.63
C GLU A 116 0.40 -23.34 -17.89
N ASN A 117 -0.06 -22.65 -16.84
CA ASN A 117 -1.23 -21.77 -16.88
C ASN A 117 -1.23 -20.77 -15.71
N GLN A 118 -2.21 -19.87 -15.72
CA GLN A 118 -2.40 -18.86 -14.68
C GLN A 118 -2.62 -19.46 -13.28
N SER A 119 -3.39 -20.55 -13.16
CA SER A 119 -3.63 -21.20 -11.87
C SER A 119 -2.34 -21.68 -11.21
N SER A 120 -1.40 -22.21 -12.00
CA SER A 120 -0.07 -22.62 -11.53
C SER A 120 0.74 -21.42 -11.02
N ARG A 121 0.67 -20.26 -11.69
CA ARG A 121 1.34 -19.02 -11.24
C ARG A 121 0.79 -18.53 -9.90
N LYS A 122 -0.53 -18.46 -9.77
CA LYS A 122 -1.21 -18.04 -8.53
C LYS A 122 -0.91 -18.99 -7.38
N ARG A 123 -0.91 -20.30 -7.64
CA ARG A 123 -0.55 -21.31 -6.65
C ARG A 123 0.88 -21.12 -6.17
N PHE A 124 1.83 -20.91 -7.07
CA PHE A 124 3.21 -20.62 -6.70
C PHE A 124 3.33 -19.38 -5.81
N ALA A 125 2.71 -18.26 -6.21
CA ALA A 125 2.69 -17.03 -5.42
C ALA A 125 2.14 -17.26 -3.99
N THR A 126 1.03 -17.98 -3.90
CA THR A 126 0.36 -18.30 -2.61
C THR A 126 1.24 -19.17 -1.72
N VAL A 127 1.86 -20.20 -2.29
CA VAL A 127 2.76 -21.09 -1.55
C VAL A 127 4.04 -20.36 -1.15
N LEU A 128 4.58 -19.51 -2.01
CA LEU A 128 5.76 -18.71 -1.69
C LEU A 128 5.49 -17.82 -0.47
N HIS A 129 4.34 -17.12 -0.43
CA HIS A 129 3.97 -16.34 0.75
C HIS A 129 3.86 -17.20 2.02
N SER A 130 3.27 -18.39 1.91
CA SER A 130 3.19 -19.33 3.04
C SER A 130 4.58 -19.76 3.53
N HIS A 131 5.51 -20.00 2.62
CA HIS A 131 6.91 -20.30 2.93
C HIS A 131 7.60 -19.11 3.60
N MET A 132 7.35 -17.89 3.14
CA MET A 132 7.89 -16.66 3.77
C MET A 132 7.34 -16.46 5.18
N CYS A 133 6.07 -16.77 5.44
CA CYS A 133 5.50 -16.74 6.78
C CYS A 133 6.18 -17.78 7.70
N GLU A 134 6.43 -18.99 7.20
CA GLU A 134 7.04 -20.07 8.00
C GLU A 134 8.54 -19.85 8.28
N VAL A 135 9.29 -19.36 7.27
CA VAL A 135 10.75 -19.30 7.31
C VAL A 135 11.26 -17.94 7.76
N PHE A 136 10.60 -16.86 7.35
CA PHE A 136 11.01 -15.49 7.65
C PHE A 136 10.13 -14.82 8.70
N HIS A 137 9.12 -15.51 9.22
CA HIS A 137 8.16 -15.00 10.21
C HIS A 137 7.48 -13.70 9.75
N VAL A 138 7.30 -13.56 8.44
CA VAL A 138 6.54 -12.47 7.82
C VAL A 138 5.09 -12.53 8.29
N LYS A 139 4.48 -11.36 8.48
CA LYS A 139 3.05 -11.30 8.83
C LYS A 139 2.19 -11.96 7.73
N PRO A 140 1.18 -12.76 8.10
CA PRO A 140 0.38 -13.55 7.14
C PRO A 140 -0.55 -12.69 6.27
N GLU A 141 -0.68 -11.40 6.57
CA GLU A 141 -1.51 -10.50 5.78
C GLU A 141 -0.75 -10.09 4.51
N MET A 142 -1.37 -10.30 3.35
CA MET A 142 -0.79 -9.92 2.07
C MET A 142 -0.99 -8.43 1.79
N GLN A 143 -0.04 -7.82 1.09
CA GLN A 143 -0.19 -6.50 0.47
C GLN A 143 0.04 -6.61 -1.03
N PHE A 144 -0.58 -5.73 -1.81
CA PHE A 144 -0.41 -5.69 -3.26
C PHE A 144 0.02 -4.30 -3.74
N LYS A 145 0.93 -4.27 -4.73
CA LYS A 145 1.24 -3.09 -5.53
C LYS A 145 1.13 -3.45 -7.00
N LEU A 146 0.11 -2.95 -7.69
CA LEU A 146 -0.23 -3.41 -9.03
C LEU A 146 -0.94 -2.37 -9.88
N SER A 147 -0.87 -2.57 -11.19
CA SER A 147 -1.97 -2.17 -12.07
C SER A 147 -3.09 -3.22 -12.00
N LEU A 148 -4.35 -2.78 -12.04
CA LEU A 148 -5.50 -3.69 -12.08
C LEU A 148 -5.59 -4.51 -13.37
N ASP A 149 -4.84 -4.12 -14.41
CA ASP A 149 -4.68 -4.92 -15.64
C ASP A 149 -4.14 -6.34 -15.32
N TYR A 150 -3.49 -6.51 -14.15
CA TYR A 150 -2.86 -7.76 -13.71
C TYR A 150 -3.54 -8.42 -12.51
N MET A 151 -4.73 -7.97 -12.09
CA MET A 151 -5.40 -8.49 -10.88
C MET A 151 -5.70 -10.00 -10.92
N ASN A 152 -5.77 -10.59 -12.12
CA ASN A 152 -6.03 -12.01 -12.29
C ASN A 152 -4.83 -12.90 -11.91
N GLU A 153 -3.61 -12.34 -11.89
CA GLU A 153 -2.38 -13.04 -11.50
C GLU A 153 -2.17 -13.08 -9.97
N LEU A 154 -2.94 -12.32 -9.20
CA LEU A 154 -2.79 -12.23 -7.76
C LEU A 154 -2.92 -13.59 -7.05
N PRO A 155 -2.17 -13.81 -5.95
CA PRO A 155 -2.27 -15.05 -5.17
C PRO A 155 -3.69 -15.29 -4.65
N TYR A 156 -3.98 -16.52 -4.26
CA TYR A 156 -5.28 -16.88 -3.70
C TYR A 156 -5.44 -16.30 -2.30
N THR A 157 -6.23 -15.23 -2.21
CA THR A 157 -6.71 -14.60 -0.99
C THR A 157 -7.99 -13.80 -1.30
N ASN A 158 -8.79 -13.56 -0.28
CA ASN A 158 -9.93 -12.64 -0.33
C ASN A 158 -9.71 -11.41 0.58
N THR A 159 -8.68 -11.42 1.43
CA THR A 159 -8.32 -10.28 2.29
C THR A 159 -6.93 -9.79 1.94
N VAL A 160 -6.79 -8.46 1.87
CA VAL A 160 -5.53 -7.78 1.63
C VAL A 160 -5.40 -6.64 2.63
N ARG A 161 -4.23 -6.50 3.24
CA ARG A 161 -3.99 -5.44 4.23
C ARG A 161 -3.95 -4.08 3.56
N ASP A 162 -3.02 -3.93 2.63
CA ASP A 162 -2.79 -2.68 1.91
C ASP A 162 -2.73 -2.91 0.41
N VAL A 163 -3.23 -1.95 -0.35
CA VAL A 163 -3.17 -1.94 -1.82
C VAL A 163 -2.55 -0.63 -2.30
N THR A 164 -1.50 -0.73 -3.12
CA THR A 164 -0.98 0.39 -3.90
C THR A 164 -1.37 0.23 -5.36
N LEU A 165 -2.28 1.07 -5.84
CA LEU A 165 -2.70 1.06 -7.24
C LEU A 165 -1.77 1.92 -8.09
N LEU A 166 -1.26 1.33 -9.16
CA LEU A 166 -0.51 2.00 -10.21
C LEU A 166 -1.45 2.45 -11.34
N ASP A 167 -0.92 3.15 -12.32
CA ASP A 167 -1.65 3.46 -13.56
C ASP A 167 -2.21 2.18 -14.19
N THR A 168 -3.52 2.18 -14.46
CA THR A 168 -4.23 1.05 -15.04
C THR A 168 -5.06 1.45 -16.25
N THR A 169 -5.28 0.53 -17.19
CA THR A 169 -6.09 0.74 -18.41
C THR A 169 -7.50 0.19 -18.31
N VAL A 170 -7.84 -0.47 -17.21
CA VAL A 170 -9.17 -1.05 -16.99
C VAL A 170 -10.25 0.02 -16.82
N ASN A 171 -11.52 -0.37 -16.96
CA ASN A 171 -12.68 0.48 -16.69
C ASN A 171 -13.09 0.40 -15.20
N SER A 172 -14.07 1.21 -14.80
CA SER A 172 -14.57 1.24 -13.42
C SER A 172 -15.26 -0.04 -12.95
N GLN A 173 -15.82 -0.85 -13.87
CA GLN A 173 -16.43 -2.14 -13.52
C GLN A 173 -15.37 -3.11 -12.99
N VAL A 174 -14.20 -3.17 -13.63
CA VAL A 174 -13.09 -4.00 -13.16
C VAL A 174 -12.53 -3.50 -11.82
N VAL A 175 -12.59 -2.19 -11.56
CA VAL A 175 -12.25 -1.62 -10.25
C VAL A 175 -13.21 -2.12 -9.18
N ASP A 176 -14.53 -2.09 -9.44
CA ASP A 176 -15.53 -2.59 -8.50
C ASP A 176 -15.40 -4.12 -8.31
N GLU A 177 -15.16 -4.89 -9.37
CA GLU A 177 -14.87 -6.34 -9.30
C GLU A 177 -13.65 -6.65 -8.41
N PHE A 178 -12.61 -5.82 -8.47
CA PHE A 178 -11.46 -5.96 -7.59
C PHE A 178 -11.85 -5.83 -6.12
N PHE A 179 -12.64 -4.81 -5.76
CA PHE A 179 -13.07 -4.60 -4.38
C PHE A 179 -14.12 -5.60 -3.90
N ASP A 180 -14.92 -6.18 -4.79
CA ASP A 180 -15.81 -7.29 -4.46
C ASP A 180 -15.04 -8.58 -4.18
N LYS A 181 -13.91 -8.79 -4.86
CA LYS A 181 -13.06 -9.97 -4.68
C LYS A 181 -12.08 -9.84 -3.51
N PHE A 182 -11.55 -8.64 -3.27
CA PHE A 182 -10.52 -8.38 -2.28
C PHE A 182 -10.98 -7.35 -1.26
N HIS A 183 -11.16 -7.80 -0.02
CA HIS A 183 -11.44 -6.92 1.10
C HIS A 183 -10.15 -6.26 1.61
N VAL A 184 -10.02 -4.96 1.35
CA VAL A 184 -8.92 -4.13 1.84
C VAL A 184 -9.15 -3.77 3.32
N THR A 185 -8.30 -4.26 4.21
CA THR A 185 -8.54 -4.15 5.66
C THR A 185 -7.92 -2.92 6.30
N ARG A 186 -6.86 -2.34 5.70
CA ARG A 186 -6.13 -1.21 6.28
C ARG A 186 -6.12 0.02 5.39
N ALA A 187 -5.45 0.01 4.24
CA ALA A 187 -5.29 1.22 3.43
C ALA A 187 -5.22 0.96 1.92
N LEU A 188 -5.63 1.97 1.16
CA LEU A 188 -5.38 2.04 -0.27
C LEU A 188 -4.63 3.31 -0.62
N PHE A 189 -3.54 3.14 -1.38
CA PHE A 189 -2.75 4.23 -1.93
C PHE A 189 -2.80 4.23 -3.46
N SER A 190 -3.26 5.31 -4.07
CA SER A 190 -3.25 5.48 -5.53
C SER A 190 -2.04 6.30 -5.96
N LYS A 191 -1.21 5.73 -6.84
CA LYS A 191 -0.10 6.40 -7.56
C LYS A 191 -0.43 6.60 -9.04
N SER A 192 -1.71 6.67 -9.38
CA SER A 192 -2.14 6.84 -10.77
C SER A 192 -2.12 8.32 -11.15
N TYR A 193 -1.41 8.66 -12.23
CA TYR A 193 -1.27 10.02 -12.75
C TYR A 193 -2.24 10.29 -13.92
N LYS A 194 -3.09 9.32 -14.27
CA LYS A 194 -4.04 9.47 -15.37
C LYS A 194 -5.14 10.48 -15.02
N ARG A 195 -5.38 11.43 -15.95
CA ARG A 195 -6.52 12.36 -15.86
C ARG A 195 -7.88 11.66 -15.93
N ASN A 196 -8.00 10.66 -16.81
CA ASN A 196 -9.18 9.79 -16.87
C ASN A 196 -8.94 8.55 -16.02
N ASN A 197 -8.92 8.75 -14.70
CA ASN A 197 -8.66 7.66 -13.76
C ASN A 197 -9.92 6.79 -13.58
N PRO A 198 -9.86 5.46 -13.80
CA PRO A 198 -11.03 4.60 -13.67
C PRO A 198 -11.57 4.50 -12.24
N LEU A 199 -10.77 4.89 -11.23
CA LEU A 199 -11.21 4.98 -9.84
C LEU A 199 -12.34 6.01 -9.65
N LYS A 200 -12.40 7.02 -10.53
CA LYS A 200 -13.38 8.11 -10.50
C LYS A 200 -14.82 7.62 -10.50
N ASP A 201 -15.11 6.58 -11.26
CA ASP A 201 -16.48 6.09 -11.48
C ASP A 201 -16.78 4.80 -10.69
N SER A 202 -15.87 4.36 -9.82
CA SER A 202 -16.06 3.17 -8.98
C SER A 202 -16.87 3.51 -7.73
N CYS A 203 -17.98 2.80 -7.49
CA CYS A 203 -18.79 3.03 -6.30
C CYS A 203 -18.15 2.45 -5.03
N LYS A 204 -17.38 1.36 -5.18
CA LYS A 204 -16.70 0.66 -4.08
C LYS A 204 -15.46 1.41 -3.60
N PHE A 205 -14.74 2.04 -4.53
CA PHE A 205 -13.55 2.83 -4.21
C PHE A 205 -13.84 3.94 -3.19
N HIS A 206 -14.94 4.67 -3.36
CA HIS A 206 -15.32 5.79 -2.48
C HIS A 206 -15.64 5.38 -1.03
N GLN A 207 -15.83 4.09 -0.77
CA GLN A 207 -16.20 3.53 0.54
C GLN A 207 -15.01 2.92 1.30
N ILE A 208 -13.82 2.92 0.70
CA ILE A 208 -12.61 2.44 1.39
C ILE A 208 -12.28 3.39 2.54
N ASN A 209 -12.11 2.84 3.75
CA ASN A 209 -11.97 3.66 4.95
C ASN A 209 -10.75 4.57 4.92
N ASN A 210 -9.60 4.13 4.40
CA ASN A 210 -8.37 4.90 4.40
C ASN A 210 -7.81 5.04 2.99
N LEU A 211 -7.96 6.23 2.43
CA LEU A 211 -7.62 6.58 1.06
C LEU A 211 -6.51 7.62 1.04
N PHE A 212 -5.43 7.25 0.38
CA PHE A 212 -4.30 8.11 0.11
C PHE A 212 -4.17 8.20 -1.41
N ILE A 213 -4.17 9.40 -1.98
CA ILE A 213 -4.22 9.57 -3.44
C ILE A 213 -3.18 10.59 -3.85
N ASP A 214 -2.12 10.11 -4.47
CA ASP A 214 -1.14 10.95 -5.14
C ASP A 214 -1.65 11.38 -6.52
N CYS A 215 -1.26 12.57 -6.96
CA CYS A 215 -1.70 13.19 -8.22
C CYS A 215 -3.20 13.06 -8.52
N SER A 216 -3.99 13.51 -7.57
CA SER A 216 -5.45 13.43 -7.55
C SER A 216 -6.19 14.45 -8.42
N SER A 217 -5.57 15.01 -9.47
CA SER A 217 -6.15 16.08 -10.33
C SER A 217 -7.50 15.72 -10.99
N TRP A 218 -7.87 14.44 -11.01
CA TRP A 218 -9.17 13.96 -11.49
C TRP A 218 -10.29 14.08 -10.44
N ILE A 219 -9.93 14.29 -9.17
CA ILE A 219 -10.83 14.58 -8.05
C ILE A 219 -11.15 16.07 -8.08
N ASP A 220 -12.32 16.39 -8.60
CA ASP A 220 -12.91 17.72 -8.47
C ASP A 220 -13.83 17.80 -7.23
N GLY A 221 -14.35 19.00 -6.98
CA GLY A 221 -15.24 19.24 -5.85
C GLY A 221 -16.50 18.37 -5.82
N SER A 222 -17.03 17.95 -6.96
CA SER A 222 -18.20 17.06 -7.02
C SER A 222 -17.85 15.64 -6.59
N TYR A 223 -16.62 15.17 -6.89
CA TYR A 223 -16.14 13.85 -6.48
C TYR A 223 -15.68 13.83 -5.02
N LEU A 224 -15.04 14.91 -4.55
CA LEU A 224 -14.66 15.04 -3.14
C LEU A 224 -15.87 14.80 -2.21
N LEU A 225 -17.04 15.32 -2.60
CA LEU A 225 -18.27 15.21 -1.81
C LEU A 225 -18.91 13.82 -1.82
N LYS A 226 -18.45 12.89 -2.66
CA LYS A 226 -18.97 11.51 -2.77
C LYS A 226 -18.28 10.51 -1.84
N PHE A 227 -17.10 10.85 -1.30
CA PHE A 227 -16.37 9.93 -0.43
C PHE A 227 -17.11 9.66 0.88
N ASP A 228 -17.24 8.38 1.24
CA ASP A 228 -17.74 7.90 2.53
C ASP A 228 -16.63 7.06 3.20
N CYS A 229 -15.58 7.75 3.63
CA CYS A 229 -14.38 7.15 4.18
C CYS A 229 -14.05 7.75 5.56
N GLN A 230 -13.15 7.07 6.28
CA GLN A 230 -12.63 7.55 7.56
C GLN A 230 -11.50 8.55 7.36
N ASN A 231 -10.57 8.28 6.45
CA ASN A 231 -9.44 9.14 6.17
C ASN A 231 -9.26 9.30 4.65
N LEU A 232 -9.21 10.55 4.19
CA LEU A 232 -8.88 10.92 2.82
C LEU A 232 -7.72 11.91 2.81
N VAL A 233 -6.63 11.56 2.14
CA VAL A 233 -5.53 12.49 1.86
C VAL A 233 -5.30 12.54 0.35
N ALA A 234 -5.59 13.68 -0.24
CA ALA A 234 -5.52 13.92 -1.68
C ALA A 234 -4.43 14.97 -1.98
N ILE A 235 -3.47 14.60 -2.83
CA ILE A 235 -2.35 15.45 -3.25
C ILE A 235 -2.60 15.94 -4.67
N VAL A 236 -2.53 17.26 -4.88
CA VAL A 236 -2.85 17.98 -6.13
C VAL A 236 -4.24 17.60 -6.69
N PRO A 237 -5.33 17.67 -5.91
CA PRO A 237 -6.67 17.58 -6.47
C PRO A 237 -7.02 18.83 -7.30
N SER A 238 -8.17 18.83 -7.96
CA SER A 238 -8.71 20.01 -8.66
C SER A 238 -9.96 20.51 -7.95
N VAL A 239 -9.79 20.90 -6.69
CA VAL A 239 -10.87 21.33 -5.80
C VAL A 239 -10.83 22.85 -5.68
N ARG A 240 -11.99 23.45 -5.41
CA ARG A 240 -12.11 24.90 -5.16
C ARG A 240 -12.75 25.15 -3.80
N GLU A 241 -12.59 26.37 -3.29
CA GLU A 241 -13.07 26.81 -1.99
C GLU A 241 -14.55 26.50 -1.79
N ASN A 242 -15.39 26.78 -2.80
CA ASN A 242 -16.84 26.51 -2.73
C ASN A 242 -17.17 25.05 -2.45
N SER A 243 -16.33 24.12 -2.88
CA SER A 243 -16.55 22.68 -2.66
C SER A 243 -16.14 22.27 -1.25
N LEU A 244 -15.06 22.87 -0.72
CA LEU A 244 -14.64 22.69 0.67
C LEU A 244 -15.65 23.31 1.64
N ILE A 245 -16.18 24.49 1.32
CA ILE A 245 -17.27 25.14 2.09
C ILE A 245 -18.51 24.22 2.11
N LYS A 246 -18.90 23.66 0.96
CA LYS A 246 -20.00 22.69 0.88
C LYS A 246 -19.73 21.43 1.69
N PHE A 247 -18.50 20.93 1.66
CA PHE A 247 -18.09 19.77 2.45
C PHE A 247 -18.26 20.03 3.96
N VAL A 248 -17.74 21.16 4.46
CA VAL A 248 -17.84 21.52 5.87
C VAL A 248 -19.30 21.73 6.31
N ASN A 249 -20.12 22.41 5.49
CA ASN A 249 -21.55 22.56 5.76
C ASN A 249 -22.26 21.20 5.84
N GLN A 250 -21.99 20.29 4.90
CA GLN A 250 -22.55 18.94 4.93
C GLN A 250 -22.11 18.15 6.17
N TRP A 251 -20.85 18.30 6.62
CA TRP A 251 -20.41 17.70 7.88
C TRP A 251 -21.17 18.27 9.07
N LEU A 252 -21.35 19.60 9.16
CA LEU A 252 -22.13 20.27 10.20
C LEU A 252 -23.61 19.83 10.21
N GLU A 253 -24.18 19.52 9.05
CA GLU A 253 -25.53 18.95 8.88
C GLU A 253 -25.63 17.47 9.30
N GLY A 254 -24.53 16.84 9.71
CA GLY A 254 -24.50 15.46 10.20
C GLY A 254 -24.08 14.41 9.16
N LYS A 255 -23.60 14.81 7.98
CA LYS A 255 -23.00 13.86 7.02
C LYS A 255 -21.58 13.46 7.42
N TYR A 256 -21.03 12.49 6.70
CA TYR A 256 -19.65 11.99 6.86
C TYR A 256 -19.37 11.51 8.28
N THR A 257 -20.26 10.69 8.84
CA THR A 257 -20.22 10.24 10.24
C THR A 257 -19.01 9.39 10.58
N LYS A 258 -18.38 8.75 9.59
CA LYS A 258 -17.15 7.97 9.75
C LYS A 258 -15.87 8.81 9.68
N LEU A 259 -15.97 10.05 9.18
CA LEU A 259 -14.80 10.87 8.87
C LEU A 259 -13.98 11.17 10.13
N ARG A 260 -12.67 10.93 10.03
CA ARG A 260 -11.65 11.38 10.96
C ARG A 260 -10.73 12.43 10.35
N THR A 261 -10.25 12.21 9.13
CA THR A 261 -9.33 13.17 8.48
C THR A 261 -9.69 13.37 7.02
N MET A 262 -9.78 14.62 6.59
CA MET A 262 -9.74 15.02 5.19
C MET A 262 -8.61 16.03 5.01
N ALA A 263 -7.66 15.72 4.14
CA ALA A 263 -6.58 16.62 3.76
C ALA A 263 -6.51 16.78 2.24
N VAL A 264 -6.49 18.03 1.80
CA VAL A 264 -6.25 18.45 0.42
C VAL A 264 -4.94 19.23 0.41
N LEU A 265 -3.95 18.75 -0.34
CA LEU A 265 -2.59 19.28 -0.31
C LEU A 265 -2.11 19.64 -1.71
N LEU A 266 -1.33 20.73 -1.79
CA LEU A 266 -0.64 21.20 -2.98
C LEU A 266 -1.57 21.55 -4.15
N ASP A 267 -2.78 22.02 -3.84
CA ASP A 267 -3.74 22.50 -4.85
C ASP A 267 -3.67 24.02 -4.94
N THR A 268 -2.93 24.56 -5.92
CA THR A 268 -2.73 26.01 -6.05
C THR A 268 -4.02 26.80 -6.25
N ASP A 269 -5.13 26.13 -6.59
CA ASP A 269 -6.44 26.75 -6.80
C ASP A 269 -7.23 26.94 -5.48
N VAL A 270 -6.69 26.52 -4.33
CA VAL A 270 -7.35 26.62 -3.01
C VAL A 270 -6.68 27.65 -2.12
N ASP A 271 -7.37 28.74 -1.80
CA ASP A 271 -7.05 29.62 -0.67
C ASP A 271 -7.85 29.18 0.57
N ALA A 272 -7.30 28.23 1.34
CA ALA A 272 -7.98 27.67 2.49
C ALA A 272 -8.37 28.71 3.57
N PRO A 273 -7.58 29.77 3.85
CA PRO A 273 -8.03 30.90 4.67
C PRO A 273 -9.39 31.49 4.26
N ILE A 274 -9.72 31.57 2.97
CA ILE A 274 -11.05 32.02 2.50
C ILE A 274 -12.15 31.06 2.96
N VAL A 275 -11.90 29.75 2.88
CA VAL A 275 -12.83 28.72 3.37
C VAL A 275 -13.06 28.86 4.87
N LEU A 276 -11.98 28.98 5.65
CA LEU A 276 -12.06 29.10 7.12
C LEU A 276 -12.85 30.35 7.55
N ASN A 277 -12.73 31.46 6.83
CA ASN A 277 -13.44 32.72 7.13
C ASN A 277 -14.97 32.63 6.97
N GLN A 278 -15.49 31.61 6.30
CA GLN A 278 -16.93 31.42 6.15
C GLN A 278 -17.59 30.88 7.42
N PHE A 279 -16.79 30.43 8.39
CA PHE A 279 -17.28 29.75 9.57
C PHE A 279 -16.88 30.48 10.86
N SER A 280 -17.77 30.45 11.85
CA SER A 280 -17.48 30.93 13.20
C SER A 280 -16.65 29.88 13.94
N LEU A 281 -15.32 30.02 13.86
CA LEU A 281 -14.37 29.10 14.47
C LEU A 281 -14.02 29.53 15.90
N ALA A 282 -14.00 28.58 16.82
CA ALA A 282 -13.36 28.78 18.12
C ALA A 282 -11.83 28.78 17.95
N PRO A 283 -11.08 29.48 18.83
CA PRO A 283 -9.62 29.42 18.82
C PRO A 283 -9.14 27.97 18.96
N TRP A 284 -8.18 27.58 18.14
CA TRP A 284 -7.51 26.29 18.25
C TRP A 284 -6.43 26.33 19.33
N ASN A 285 -6.42 25.34 20.21
CA ASN A 285 -5.42 25.17 21.24
C ASN A 285 -4.75 23.80 21.08
N ALA A 286 -3.48 23.76 20.68
CA ALA A 286 -2.78 22.49 20.39
C ALA A 286 -2.67 21.54 21.60
N GLU A 287 -2.75 22.05 22.84
CA GLU A 287 -2.71 21.22 24.06
C GLU A 287 -4.05 20.53 24.34
N GLU A 288 -5.17 21.17 23.98
CA GLU A 288 -6.52 20.66 24.20
C GLU A 288 -7.07 19.94 22.96
N ASP A 289 -6.82 20.49 21.78
CA ASP A 289 -7.29 20.05 20.47
C ASP A 289 -6.22 19.23 19.75
N LYS A 290 -5.80 18.14 20.40
CA LYS A 290 -4.72 17.28 19.91
C LYS A 290 -5.13 16.60 18.62
N ILE A 291 -4.33 16.81 17.58
CA ILE A 291 -4.47 16.12 16.30
C ILE A 291 -3.65 14.83 16.38
N ASN A 292 -4.34 13.70 16.53
CA ASN A 292 -3.73 12.38 16.55
C ASN A 292 -4.08 11.63 15.28
N TYR A 293 -3.07 11.25 14.51
CA TYR A 293 -3.26 10.48 13.30
C TYR A 293 -3.18 8.99 13.59
N ASP A 294 -4.31 8.30 13.42
CA ASP A 294 -4.38 6.84 13.50
C ASP A 294 -3.46 6.17 12.46
N LEU A 295 -2.98 4.96 12.75
CA LEU A 295 -2.42 4.08 11.71
C LEU A 295 -3.60 3.65 10.81
N PRO A 296 -3.68 4.07 9.53
CA PRO A 296 -2.56 4.15 8.58
C PRO A 296 -2.12 5.56 8.13
N VAL A 297 -2.76 6.63 8.59
CA VAL A 297 -2.41 8.01 8.21
C VAL A 297 -0.99 8.34 8.63
N HIS A 298 -0.59 7.95 9.84
CA HIS A 298 0.79 8.16 10.30
C HIS A 298 1.84 7.47 9.41
N ASP A 299 1.52 6.27 8.94
CA ASP A 299 2.38 5.47 8.08
C ASP A 299 2.57 6.10 6.69
N TYR A 300 1.46 6.41 5.99
CA TYR A 300 1.50 6.91 4.61
C TYR A 300 1.79 8.42 4.51
N CYS A 301 1.40 9.21 5.51
CA CYS A 301 1.55 10.66 5.49
C CYS A 301 2.77 11.17 6.25
N LYS A 302 3.67 10.29 6.73
CA LYS A 302 4.91 10.68 7.43
C LYS A 302 5.70 11.77 6.72
N ARG A 303 5.76 11.70 5.38
CA ARG A 303 6.46 12.71 4.53
C ARG A 303 5.69 14.01 4.38
N LEU A 304 4.38 14.00 4.61
CA LEU A 304 3.46 15.12 4.47
C LEU A 304 3.19 15.83 5.80
N PHE A 305 3.69 15.29 6.90
CA PHE A 305 3.45 15.85 8.23
C PHE A 305 4.04 17.24 8.42
N LYS A 306 5.09 17.59 7.69
CA LYS A 306 5.59 18.97 7.71
C LYS A 306 4.52 19.91 7.16
N GLU A 307 3.93 19.55 6.02
CA GLU A 307 2.86 20.30 5.36
C GLU A 307 1.60 20.34 6.22
N LEU A 308 1.17 19.21 6.79
CA LEU A 308 -0.02 19.14 7.66
C LEU A 308 0.11 19.99 8.93
N ASN A 309 1.33 20.18 9.43
CA ASN A 309 1.58 20.93 10.66
C ASN A 309 1.82 22.42 10.42
N ASP A 310 2.36 22.79 9.26
CA ASP A 310 2.71 24.15 8.88
C ASP A 310 1.53 24.86 8.19
N MET A 311 0.60 25.40 8.97
CA MET A 311 -0.63 26.03 8.49
C MET A 311 -0.80 27.45 9.06
N ASP A 312 -1.17 28.40 8.21
CA ASP A 312 -1.28 29.83 8.57
C ASP A 312 -2.51 30.12 9.43
N ARG A 313 -3.62 29.43 9.17
CA ARG A 313 -4.86 29.59 9.92
C ARG A 313 -5.31 28.28 10.51
N SER A 314 -5.94 28.36 11.68
CA SER A 314 -6.49 27.23 12.39
C SER A 314 -7.68 27.66 13.23
N GLY A 315 -8.62 26.75 13.45
CA GLY A 315 -9.76 26.98 14.32
C GLY A 315 -10.59 25.71 14.51
N VAL A 316 -11.50 25.73 15.49
CA VAL A 316 -12.29 24.56 15.87
C VAL A 316 -13.77 24.79 15.57
N LEU A 317 -14.37 23.81 14.93
CA LEU A 317 -15.81 23.70 14.74
C LEU A 317 -16.42 22.71 15.72
N ARG A 318 -17.70 22.95 16.03
CA ARG A 318 -18.54 22.01 16.77
C ARG A 318 -19.80 21.72 15.97
N ARG A 319 -20.06 20.44 15.74
CA ARG A 319 -21.30 19.95 15.16
C ARG A 319 -22.39 19.91 16.22
N GLN A 320 -23.51 20.58 15.95
CA GLN A 320 -24.57 20.73 16.95
C GLN A 320 -25.38 19.45 17.18
N SER A 321 -25.50 18.60 16.15
CA SER A 321 -26.35 17.41 16.21
C SER A 321 -25.83 16.32 17.16
N ASP A 322 -24.52 16.17 17.29
CA ASP A 322 -23.89 15.12 18.11
C ASP A 322 -22.72 15.62 18.97
N GLY A 323 -22.44 16.92 18.93
CA GLY A 323 -21.39 17.55 19.74
C GLY A 323 -19.98 17.29 19.25
N LEU A 324 -19.76 16.57 18.14
CA LEU A 324 -18.42 16.31 17.61
C LEU A 324 -17.68 17.61 17.32
N ARG A 325 -16.38 17.60 17.59
CA ARG A 325 -15.48 18.73 17.33
C ARG A 325 -14.54 18.40 16.19
N ALA A 326 -14.20 19.39 15.39
CA ALA A 326 -13.22 19.24 14.33
C ALA A 326 -12.29 20.45 14.25
N VAL A 327 -11.00 20.20 14.07
CA VAL A 327 -10.01 21.22 13.77
C VAL A 327 -9.97 21.44 12.26
N MET A 328 -10.16 22.69 11.87
CA MET A 328 -9.91 23.18 10.52
C MET A 328 -8.59 23.92 10.50
N ARG A 329 -7.71 23.58 9.57
CA ARG A 329 -6.44 24.29 9.34
C ARG A 329 -6.25 24.52 7.86
N GLY A 330 -5.57 25.61 7.50
CA GLY A 330 -5.27 25.85 6.11
C GLY A 330 -4.34 27.02 5.84
N LYS A 331 -3.75 26.97 4.65
CA LYS A 331 -2.99 28.03 3.98
C LYS A 331 -3.20 27.93 2.47
N LEU A 332 -2.51 28.77 1.70
CA LEU A 332 -2.55 28.66 0.25
C LEU A 332 -2.14 27.24 -0.21
N GLY A 333 -3.04 26.62 -0.95
CA GLY A 333 -2.99 25.27 -1.49
C GLY A 333 -3.00 24.11 -0.51
N GLN A 334 -3.37 24.35 0.75
CA GLN A 334 -3.49 23.29 1.74
C GLN A 334 -4.70 23.49 2.64
N PHE A 335 -5.52 22.45 2.77
CA PHE A 335 -6.68 22.41 3.64
C PHE A 335 -6.69 21.10 4.44
N LEU A 336 -6.84 21.20 5.75
CA LEU A 336 -6.96 20.07 6.66
C LEU A 336 -8.24 20.22 7.48
N PHE A 337 -9.02 19.14 7.52
CA PHE A 337 -10.17 18.97 8.39
C PHE A 337 -9.97 17.67 9.19
N HIS A 338 -9.86 17.77 10.51
CA HIS A 338 -9.62 16.62 11.37
C HIS A 338 -10.62 16.60 12.53
N VAL A 339 -11.37 15.51 12.65
CA VAL A 339 -12.33 15.31 13.74
C VAL A 339 -11.57 14.86 14.99
N LEU A 340 -11.81 15.55 16.10
CA LEU A 340 -11.14 15.27 17.38
C LEU A 340 -11.75 14.04 18.04
N ASP A 341 -10.91 13.28 18.73
CA ASP A 341 -11.39 12.28 19.69
C ASP A 341 -12.01 13.03 20.90
N ASN A 342 -13.25 12.68 21.24
CA ASN A 342 -13.98 13.29 22.35
C ASN A 342 -13.48 12.82 23.72
#